data_AF-A0A1H7LJA2-F1
#
_entry.id   AF-A0A1H7LJA2-F1
#
_cell.length_a   1.000
_cell.length_b   1.000
_cell.length_c   1.000
_cell.angle_alpha   90.00
_cell.angle_beta   90.00
_cell.angle_gamma   90.00
#
_symmetry.space_group_name_H-M   'P 1'
#
loop_
_entity.id
_entity.type
_entity.pdbx_description
1 polymer ?
#
loop_
_entity_poly.entity_id
_entity_poly.type
_entity_poly.pdbx_seq_one_letter_code
_entity_poly.pdbx_strand_id
1 'polypeptide(L)'
;MLSVGEIRSNWDVWRSIDEASMNADCADFMSSLPTGVIKPQYTNPKWIPLTHDWSGNHIGLDFDPDRDGTAGQVISFGRDEDQKQLKASSFDEFWRQLAKSLNAARWNGENLDWDDM
;
A
#
# COMPACT_ATOMS: atom_id res chain seq x y z
N MET A 1 1.35 -3.33 -12.18
CA MET A 1 0.42 -4.05 -11.30
C MET A 1 0.75 -5.53 -11.34
N LEU A 2 0.57 -6.22 -10.23
CA LEU A 2 0.73 -7.66 -10.13
C LEU A 2 -0.47 -8.38 -10.75
N SER A 3 -0.20 -9.49 -11.43
CA SER A 3 -1.22 -10.50 -11.72
C SER A 3 -1.71 -11.18 -10.44
N VAL A 4 -2.86 -11.84 -10.47
CA VAL A 4 -3.40 -12.56 -9.30
C VAL A 4 -2.42 -13.62 -8.77
N GLY A 5 -1.70 -14.30 -9.67
CA GLY A 5 -0.65 -15.25 -9.27
C GLY A 5 0.49 -14.58 -8.53
N GLU A 6 0.95 -13.42 -9.00
CA GLU A 6 2.00 -12.65 -8.34
C GLU A 6 1.52 -12.00 -7.03
N ILE A 7 0.26 -11.54 -6.94
CA ILE A 7 -0.35 -11.07 -5.69
C ILE A 7 -0.24 -12.17 -4.64
N ARG A 8 -0.66 -13.39 -4.99
CA ARG A 8 -0.56 -14.54 -4.09
C ARG A 8 0.90 -14.82 -3.69
N SER A 9 1.82 -14.87 -4.65
CA SER A 9 3.23 -15.14 -4.34
C SER A 9 3.84 -14.09 -3.41
N ASN A 10 3.55 -12.80 -3.62
CA ASN A 10 4.04 -11.73 -2.74
C ASN A 10 3.39 -11.81 -1.36
N TRP A 11 2.09 -12.08 -1.31
CA TRP A 11 1.38 -12.29 -0.05
C TRP A 11 1.94 -13.49 0.74
N ASP A 12 2.20 -14.62 0.07
CA ASP A 12 2.80 -15.82 0.68
C ASP A 12 4.20 -15.51 1.28
N VAL A 13 5.01 -14.66 0.63
CA VAL A 13 6.29 -14.17 1.19
C VAL A 13 6.07 -13.43 2.51
N TRP A 14 5.14 -12.47 2.55
CA TRP A 14 4.81 -11.76 3.79
C TRP A 14 4.25 -12.68 4.88
N ARG A 15 3.48 -13.71 4.50
CA ARG A 15 2.98 -14.72 5.45
C ARG A 15 4.05 -15.64 6.02
N SER A 16 5.22 -15.71 5.40
CA SER A 16 6.35 -16.48 5.94
C SER A 16 7.08 -15.78 7.08
N ILE A 17 6.80 -14.49 7.30
CA ILE A 17 7.40 -13.69 8.36
C ILE A 17 6.72 -14.00 9.71
N ASP A 18 7.51 -14.07 10.78
CA ASP A 18 6.97 -14.12 12.15
C ASP A 18 6.32 -12.77 12.50
N GLU A 19 5.02 -12.69 12.26
CA GLU A 19 4.21 -11.50 12.49
C GLU A 19 4.31 -10.99 13.94
N ALA A 20 4.30 -11.89 14.92
CA ALA A 20 4.32 -11.49 16.33
C ALA A 20 5.69 -10.92 16.71
N SER A 21 6.77 -11.59 16.31
CA SER A 21 8.14 -11.10 16.55
C SER A 21 8.38 -9.79 15.84
N MET A 22 8.11 -9.70 14.54
CA MET A 22 8.43 -8.49 13.77
C MET A 22 7.57 -7.30 14.18
N ASN A 23 6.28 -7.49 14.48
CA ASN A 23 5.46 -6.38 14.96
C ASN A 23 5.89 -5.91 16.36
N ALA A 24 6.41 -6.79 17.22
CA ALA A 24 6.98 -6.40 18.51
C ALA A 24 8.31 -5.65 18.33
N ASP A 25 9.23 -6.19 17.52
CA ASP A 25 10.54 -5.60 17.26
C ASP A 25 10.45 -4.24 16.56
N CYS A 26 9.40 -4.05 15.75
CA CYS A 26 9.20 -2.83 14.98
C CYS A 26 8.25 -1.80 15.61
N ALA A 27 7.64 -2.09 16.76
CA ALA A 27 6.51 -1.33 17.29
C ALA A 27 6.79 0.18 17.42
N ASP A 28 8.00 0.56 17.84
CA ASP A 28 8.34 1.95 18.19
C ASP A 28 8.47 2.89 16.99
N PHE A 29 8.65 2.37 15.77
CA PHE A 29 8.85 3.18 14.56
C PHE A 29 7.72 3.04 13.53
N MET A 30 6.76 2.15 13.79
CA MET A 30 5.59 2.01 12.93
C MET A 30 4.57 3.12 13.19
N SER A 31 4.07 3.73 12.12
CA SER A 31 3.06 4.79 12.22
C SER A 31 2.07 4.76 11.06
N SER A 32 1.03 5.57 11.15
CA SER A 32 0.01 5.71 10.11
C SER A 32 -0.24 7.18 9.80
N LEU A 33 -0.41 7.48 8.51
CA LEU A 33 -0.81 8.75 7.97
C LEU A 33 -2.06 8.55 7.07
N PRO A 34 -3.24 9.06 7.46
CA PRO A 34 -3.56 9.74 8.73
C PRO A 34 -3.50 8.81 9.94
N THR A 35 -3.20 9.37 11.13
CA THR A 35 -3.18 8.61 12.38
C THR A 35 -4.54 7.96 12.67
N GLY A 36 -4.54 6.69 13.09
CA GLY A 36 -5.75 5.94 13.47
C GLY A 36 -6.48 5.27 12.30
N VAL A 37 -6.00 5.44 11.06
CA VAL A 37 -6.61 4.87 9.85
C VAL A 37 -6.03 3.49 9.52
N ILE A 38 -4.72 3.32 9.67
CA ILE A 38 -4.00 2.09 9.36
C ILE A 38 -3.31 1.63 10.65
N LYS A 39 -3.32 0.33 10.93
CA LYS A 39 -2.63 -0.19 12.11
C LYS A 39 -1.12 0.07 11.98
N PRO A 40 -0.46 0.62 13.02
CA PRO A 40 0.99 0.84 13.02
C PRO A 40 1.72 -0.50 13.24
N GLN A 41 1.71 -1.35 12.22
CA GLN A 41 2.31 -2.69 12.24
C GLN A 41 3.34 -2.81 11.13
N TYR A 42 4.37 -3.63 11.32
CA TYR A 42 5.32 -3.96 10.26
C TYR A 42 4.64 -4.80 9.17
N THR A 43 3.89 -5.83 9.58
CA THR A 43 3.16 -6.71 8.68
C THR A 43 1.78 -7.08 9.22
N ASN A 44 0.83 -7.32 8.32
CA ASN A 44 -0.52 -7.78 8.64
C ASN A 44 -1.02 -8.75 7.55
N PRO A 45 -1.55 -9.94 7.89
CA PRO A 45 -2.07 -10.93 6.93
C PRO A 45 -3.15 -10.40 6.00
N LYS A 46 -3.88 -9.38 6.44
CA LYS A 46 -5.02 -8.81 5.75
C LYS A 46 -4.64 -7.62 4.87
N TRP A 47 -3.33 -7.36 4.71
CA TRP A 47 -2.79 -6.44 3.70
C TRP A 47 -2.44 -7.20 2.43
N ILE A 48 -3.12 -6.88 1.32
CA ILE A 48 -3.02 -7.61 0.06
C ILE A 48 -2.24 -6.78 -0.96
N PRO A 49 -1.04 -7.19 -1.39
CA PRO A 49 -0.21 -6.40 -2.29
C PRO A 49 -0.81 -6.33 -3.70
N LEU A 50 -0.81 -5.16 -4.33
CA LEU A 50 -1.26 -4.96 -5.73
C LEU A 50 -0.12 -4.52 -6.67
N THR A 51 0.93 -3.94 -6.11
CA THR A 51 2.16 -3.55 -6.81
C THR A 51 3.37 -4.19 -6.13
N HIS A 52 4.53 -4.12 -6.77
CA HIS A 52 5.81 -4.50 -6.17
C HIS A 52 6.88 -3.62 -6.79
N ASP A 53 7.72 -3.01 -5.97
CA ASP A 53 8.82 -2.14 -6.38
C ASP A 53 10.17 -2.88 -6.54
N TRP A 54 10.20 -4.20 -6.30
CA TRP A 54 11.39 -5.06 -6.25
C TRP A 54 12.31 -4.88 -5.03
N SER A 55 11.93 -4.01 -4.09
CA SER A 55 12.57 -3.85 -2.76
C SER A 55 11.70 -4.36 -1.61
N GLY A 56 10.48 -4.81 -1.90
CA GLY A 56 9.53 -5.31 -0.90
C GLY A 56 8.52 -4.26 -0.44
N ASN A 57 8.27 -3.21 -1.23
CA ASN A 57 7.22 -2.24 -0.95
C ASN A 57 6.04 -2.41 -1.92
N HIS A 58 4.86 -2.09 -1.39
CA HIS A 58 3.59 -2.36 -2.02
C HIS A 58 2.63 -1.18 -1.82
N ILE A 59 1.86 -0.90 -2.87
CA ILE A 59 0.52 -0.33 -2.71
C ILE A 59 -0.44 -1.53 -2.70
N GLY A 60 -1.37 -1.56 -1.76
CA GLY A 60 -2.32 -2.67 -1.68
C GLY A 60 -3.56 -2.41 -0.84
N LEU A 61 -4.39 -3.43 -0.71
CA LEU A 61 -5.67 -3.37 0.01
C LEU A 61 -5.48 -3.69 1.49
N ASP A 62 -6.16 -2.94 2.34
CA ASP A 62 -6.18 -3.17 3.78
C ASP A 62 -7.57 -3.67 4.23
N PHE A 63 -7.66 -4.93 4.63
CA PHE A 63 -8.88 -5.55 5.19
C PHE A 63 -8.86 -5.61 6.72
N ASP A 64 -7.95 -4.90 7.39
CA ASP A 64 -7.83 -4.81 8.85
C ASP A 64 -7.44 -3.40 9.30
N PRO A 65 -8.21 -2.38 8.88
CA PRO A 65 -7.91 -1.00 9.22
C PRO A 65 -7.90 -0.80 10.74
N ASP A 66 -7.32 0.31 11.16
CA ASP A 66 -7.47 0.78 12.53
C ASP A 66 -8.82 1.50 12.70
N ARG A 67 -9.13 1.98 13.91
CA ARG A 67 -10.45 2.47 14.34
C ARG A 67 -11.11 3.50 13.40
N ASP A 68 -10.32 4.32 12.72
CA ASP A 68 -10.80 5.43 11.87
C ASP A 68 -10.70 5.09 10.37
N GLY A 69 -10.23 3.89 10.02
CA GLY A 69 -10.08 3.44 8.64
C GLY A 69 -11.28 2.65 8.10
N THR A 70 -11.20 2.27 6.82
CA THR A 70 -12.26 1.54 6.12
C THR A 70 -11.71 0.26 5.51
N ALA A 71 -12.40 -0.88 5.71
CA ALA A 71 -11.98 -2.14 5.14
C ALA A 71 -12.05 -2.09 3.60
N GLY A 72 -10.97 -2.47 2.94
CA GLY A 72 -10.78 -2.33 1.49
C GLY A 72 -10.16 -0.99 1.07
N GLN A 73 -9.72 -0.15 2.00
CA GLN A 73 -8.91 1.03 1.70
C GLN A 73 -7.58 0.65 1.04
N VAL A 74 -7.00 1.58 0.29
CA VAL A 74 -5.72 1.38 -0.40
C VAL A 74 -4.62 2.07 0.40
N ILE A 75 -3.55 1.34 0.73
CA ILE A 75 -2.45 1.81 1.57
C ILE A 75 -1.09 1.56 0.92
N SER A 76 -0.05 2.29 1.34
CA SER A 76 1.34 1.84 1.20
C SER A 76 1.77 1.03 2.41
N PHE A 77 2.41 -0.11 2.17
CA PHE A 77 3.02 -0.97 3.18
C PHE A 77 4.19 -1.73 2.56
N GLY A 78 5.11 -2.24 3.38
CA GLY A 78 6.31 -2.85 2.87
C GLY A 78 7.47 -2.83 3.83
N ARG A 79 8.61 -3.30 3.31
CA ARG A 79 9.88 -3.38 4.03
C ARG A 79 10.34 -2.03 4.57
N ASP A 80 10.16 -0.97 3.77
CA ASP A 80 10.68 0.38 4.03
C ASP A 80 9.56 1.40 4.34
N GLU A 81 8.31 0.92 4.48
CA GLU A 81 7.13 1.74 4.73
C GLU A 81 6.83 1.80 6.23
N ASP A 82 7.72 2.40 7.03
CA ASP A 82 7.53 2.55 8.47
C ASP A 82 6.29 3.39 8.81
N GLN A 83 6.06 4.47 8.05
CA GLN A 83 4.82 5.22 8.06
C GLN A 83 3.89 4.74 6.94
N LYS A 84 2.87 3.97 7.32
CA LYS A 84 1.83 3.51 6.38
C LYS A 84 1.01 4.69 5.93
N GLN A 85 0.81 4.84 4.63
CA GLN A 85 0.04 5.96 4.09
C GLN A 85 -1.25 5.51 3.43
N LEU A 86 -2.35 6.17 3.75
CA LEU A 86 -3.60 6.02 3.01
C LEU A 86 -3.43 6.62 1.61
N LYS A 87 -3.73 5.83 0.58
CA LYS A 87 -3.72 6.27 -0.82
C LYS A 87 -5.13 6.52 -1.35
N ALA A 88 -6.13 5.79 -0.86
CA ALA A 88 -7.54 6.01 -1.16
C ALA A 88 -8.44 5.27 -0.16
N SER A 89 -9.69 5.71 0.00
CA SER A 89 -10.68 5.05 0.88
C SER A 89 -11.23 3.73 0.29
N SER A 90 -11.04 3.51 -1.01
CA SER A 90 -11.46 2.28 -1.71
C SER A 90 -10.63 2.04 -2.97
N PHE A 91 -10.63 0.80 -3.47
CA PHE A 91 -9.99 0.47 -4.74
C PHE A 91 -10.60 1.22 -5.94
N ASP A 92 -11.91 1.40 -5.95
CA ASP A 92 -12.61 2.14 -7.01
C ASP A 92 -12.16 3.61 -7.06
N GLU A 93 -12.00 4.24 -5.90
CA GLU A 93 -11.49 5.60 -5.80
C GLU A 93 -10.04 5.66 -6.31
N PHE A 94 -9.17 4.77 -5.84
CA PHE A 94 -7.77 4.69 -6.28
C PHE A 94 -7.67 4.52 -7.80
N TRP A 95 -8.44 3.61 -8.38
CA TRP A 95 -8.42 3.36 -9.81
C TRP A 95 -8.91 4.55 -10.63
N ARG A 96 -9.95 5.26 -10.15
CA ARG A 96 -10.42 6.49 -10.81
C ARG A 96 -9.37 7.60 -10.78
N GLN A 97 -8.69 7.78 -9.66
CA GLN A 97 -7.59 8.75 -9.54
C GLN A 97 -6.44 8.38 -10.49
N LEU A 98 -6.00 7.11 -10.48
CA LEU A 98 -4.94 6.63 -11.36
C LEU A 98 -5.30 6.80 -12.85
N ALA A 99 -6.50 6.39 -13.25
CA ALA A 99 -6.97 6.54 -14.62
C ALA A 99 -7.03 8.02 -15.05
N LYS A 100 -7.48 8.91 -14.15
CA LYS A 100 -7.47 10.36 -14.40
C LYS A 100 -6.04 10.87 -14.62
N SER A 101 -5.10 10.52 -13.73
CA SER A 101 -3.70 10.96 -13.85
C SER A 101 -3.03 10.44 -15.12
N LEU A 102 -3.25 9.17 -15.48
CA LEU A 102 -2.71 8.58 -16.71
C LEU A 102 -3.29 9.24 -17.97
N ASN A 103 -4.58 9.58 -17.97
CA ASN A 103 -5.22 10.29 -19.08
C ASN A 103 -4.76 11.76 -19.20
N ALA A 104 -4.29 12.36 -18.11
CA ALA A 104 -3.72 13.70 -18.09
C ALA A 104 -2.24 13.71 -18.49
N ALA A 105 -1.49 12.65 -18.20
CA ALA A 105 -0.07 12.56 -18.49
C ALA A 105 0.23 12.74 -19.99
N ARG A 106 1.28 13.49 -20.30
CA ARG A 106 1.75 13.75 -21.67
C ARG A 106 3.23 13.44 -21.77
N TRP A 107 3.63 12.75 -22.82
CA TRP A 107 5.04 12.63 -23.17
C TRP A 107 5.44 13.84 -24.02
N ASN A 108 6.41 14.63 -23.55
CA ASN A 108 6.84 15.84 -24.25
C ASN A 108 8.06 15.65 -25.18
N GLY A 109 8.55 14.42 -25.31
CA GLY A 109 9.76 14.10 -26.06
C GLY A 109 10.97 13.76 -25.18
N GLU A 110 10.96 14.18 -23.91
CA GLU A 110 12.04 13.93 -22.95
C GLU A 110 11.54 13.38 -21.61
N ASN A 111 10.41 13.89 -21.12
CA ASN A 111 9.82 13.54 -19.84
C ASN A 111 8.32 13.28 -19.94
N LEU A 112 7.76 12.67 -18.90
CA LEU A 112 6.33 12.69 -18.64
C LEU A 112 5.98 14.01 -17.96
N ASP A 113 5.19 14.84 -18.62
CA ASP A 113 4.54 16.00 -18.02
C ASP A 113 3.22 15.56 -17.40
N TRP A 114 2.91 16.10 -16.23
CA TRP A 114 1.61 15.99 -15.60
C TRP A 114 1.24 17.36 -15.03
N ASP A 115 0.02 17.84 -15.32
CA ASP A 115 -0.50 19.04 -14.67
C ASP A 115 -0.93 18.65 -13.25
N ASP A 116 -0.16 19.11 -12.25
CA ASP A 116 -0.64 19.18 -10.88
C ASP A 116 -1.85 20.12 -10.86
N MET A 117 -3.06 19.59 -10.68
CA MET A 117 -4.19 20.40 -10.18
C MET A 117 -4.12 20.51 -8.67
#